data_AF-A0A6B2DQB6-F1
#
_entry.id   AF-A0A6B2DQB6-F1
#
_cell.length_a   1.000
_cell.length_b   1.000
_cell.length_c   1.000
_cell.angle_alpha   90.00
_cell.angle_beta   90.00
_cell.angle_gamma   90.00
#
_symmetry.space_group_name_H-M   'P 1'
#
loop_
_entity.id
_entity.type
_entity.pdbx_description
1 polymer ?
#
loop_
_entity_poly.entity_id
_entity_poly.type
_entity_poly.pdbx_seq_one_letter_code
_entity_poly.pdbx_strand_id
1 'polypeptide(L)'
;MTVGFQGTPAQFTEAEGRVTEVRAGMDSNLSTLRDRIEATRAGWQGEAQKAFDHVMQRFDEDARGMNQALQKIAELLKEAGSKYERSEQQQQEIMQAVNRGFDRLG
;
A
#
# COMPACT_ATOMS: atom_id res chain seq x y z
N MET A 1 -5.00 28.16 -14.68
CA MET A 1 -5.55 26.79 -14.63
C MET A 1 -4.57 25.95 -13.81
N THR A 2 -4.80 25.85 -12.51
CA THR A 2 -4.00 25.01 -11.63
C THR A 2 -4.22 23.56 -12.07
N VAL A 3 -3.16 22.93 -12.56
CA VAL A 3 -3.09 21.49 -12.81
C VAL A 3 -3.22 20.80 -11.46
N GLY A 4 -4.46 20.65 -10.99
CA GLY A 4 -4.78 19.92 -9.78
C GLY A 4 -4.48 18.45 -10.03
N PHE A 5 -3.69 17.86 -9.13
CA PHE A 5 -3.27 16.46 -9.11
C PHE A 5 -4.29 15.52 -9.79
N GLN A 6 -3.96 15.04 -11.00
CA GLN A 6 -4.81 14.18 -11.85
C GLN A 6 -4.85 12.74 -11.34
N GLY A 7 -5.36 12.54 -10.12
CA GLY A 7 -5.74 11.23 -9.60
C GLY A 7 -7.22 11.27 -9.25
N THR A 8 -8.09 10.61 -10.03
CA THR A 8 -9.50 10.51 -9.63
C THR A 8 -9.62 9.66 -8.36
N PRO A 9 -10.61 9.89 -7.48
CA PRO A 9 -10.84 9.04 -6.30
C PRO A 9 -10.84 7.53 -6.62
N ALA A 10 -11.39 7.18 -7.78
CA ALA A 10 -11.38 5.81 -8.30
C ALA A 10 -9.96 5.24 -8.49
N GLN A 11 -9.00 6.04 -8.96
CA GLN A 11 -7.61 5.61 -9.13
C GLN A 11 -6.90 5.37 -7.78
N PHE A 12 -7.25 6.14 -6.74
CA PHE A 12 -6.74 5.91 -5.38
C PHE A 12 -7.29 4.63 -4.78
N THR A 13 -8.61 4.39 -4.89
CA THR A 13 -9.24 3.14 -4.44
C THR A 13 -8.71 1.93 -5.19
N GLU A 14 -8.51 2.05 -6.51
CA GLU A 14 -7.92 0.98 -7.32
C GLU A 14 -6.45 0.71 -6.93
N ALA A 15 -5.68 1.75 -6.66
CA ALA A 15 -4.31 1.60 -6.17
C ALA A 15 -4.24 0.93 -4.80
N GLU A 16 -5.15 1.26 -3.87
CA GLU A 16 -5.26 0.59 -2.57
C GLU A 16 -5.57 -0.91 -2.72
N GLY A 17 -6.52 -1.24 -3.62
CA GLY A 17 -6.85 -2.62 -3.98
C GLY A 17 -5.63 -3.38 -4.52
N ARG A 18 -4.90 -2.79 -5.45
CA ARG A 18 -3.65 -3.38 -6.00
C ARG A 18 -2.59 -3.58 -4.93
N VAL A 19 -2.40 -2.63 -4.01
CA VAL A 19 -1.42 -2.78 -2.91
C VAL A 19 -1.79 -3.92 -1.99
N THR A 20 -3.09 -4.08 -1.70
CA THR A 20 -3.61 -5.19 -0.90
C THR A 20 -3.38 -6.54 -1.57
N GLU A 21 -3.62 -6.61 -2.88
CA GLU A 21 -3.38 -7.81 -3.67
C GLU A 21 -1.89 -8.17 -3.75
N VAL A 22 -1.02 -7.18 -3.99
CA VAL A 22 0.43 -7.37 -4.01
C VAL A 22 0.93 -7.86 -2.65
N ARG A 23 0.39 -7.35 -1.54
CA ARG A 23 0.71 -7.82 -0.19
C ARG A 23 0.37 -9.30 -0.03
N ALA A 24 -0.85 -9.70 -0.39
CA ALA A 24 -1.27 -11.10 -0.29
C ALA A 24 -0.40 -12.03 -1.16
N GLY A 25 -0.04 -11.58 -2.37
CA GLY A 25 0.86 -12.31 -3.25
C GLY A 25 2.27 -12.45 -2.67
N MET A 26 2.79 -11.41 -2.03
CA MET A 26 4.08 -11.46 -1.35
C MET A 26 4.07 -12.44 -0.17
N ASP A 27 3.06 -12.40 0.69
CA ASP A 27 2.97 -13.33 1.83
C ASP A 27 2.94 -14.80 1.36
N SER A 28 2.23 -15.09 0.26
CA SER A 28 2.22 -16.42 -0.37
C SER A 28 3.60 -16.83 -0.92
N ASN A 29 4.29 -15.92 -1.61
CA ASN A 29 5.63 -16.16 -2.13
C ASN A 29 6.64 -16.39 -1.00
N LEU A 30 6.53 -15.63 0.09
CA LEU A 30 7.38 -15.78 1.27
C LEU A 30 7.16 -17.15 1.93
N SER A 31 5.89 -17.58 2.08
CA SER A 31 5.58 -18.92 2.58
C SER A 31 6.19 -20.01 1.69
N THR A 32 5.99 -19.90 0.37
CA THR A 32 6.53 -20.87 -0.60
C THR A 32 8.05 -20.94 -0.54
N LEU A 33 8.72 -19.80 -0.39
CA LEU A 33 10.17 -19.76 -0.27
C LEU A 33 10.63 -20.40 1.04
N ARG A 34 9.96 -20.14 2.17
CA ARG A 34 10.23 -20.81 3.44
C ARG A 34 10.08 -22.33 3.33
N ASP A 35 9.00 -22.82 2.73
CA ASP A 35 8.78 -24.27 2.55
C ASP A 35 9.89 -24.93 1.72
N ARG A 36 10.32 -24.26 0.65
CA ARG A 36 11.43 -24.75 -0.19
C ARG A 36 12.76 -24.77 0.57
N ILE A 37 12.99 -23.77 1.40
CA ILE A 37 14.17 -23.68 2.25
C ILE A 37 14.12 -24.80 3.31
N GLU A 38 13.00 -25.02 3.99
CA GLU A 38 12.86 -26.14 4.94
C GLU A 38 13.03 -27.52 4.28
N ALA A 39 12.56 -27.70 3.04
CA ALA A 39 12.75 -28.94 2.30
C ALA A 39 14.24 -29.24 2.00
N THR A 40 15.08 -28.22 1.81
CA THR A 40 16.54 -28.42 1.59
C THR A 40 17.31 -28.68 2.88
N ARG A 41 16.73 -28.35 4.04
CA ARG A 41 17.33 -28.58 5.37
C ARG A 41 17.53 -30.06 5.71
N ALA A 42 16.72 -30.97 5.15
CA ALA A 42 16.71 -32.39 5.52
C ALA A 42 18.07 -33.11 5.36
N GLY A 43 19.01 -32.52 4.61
CA GLY A 43 20.37 -33.05 4.43
C GLY A 43 21.51 -32.24 5.08
N TRP A 44 21.23 -31.10 5.71
CA TRP A 44 22.27 -30.16 6.16
C TRP A 44 22.52 -30.29 7.67
N GLN A 45 23.69 -30.81 8.04
CA GLN A 45 24.15 -30.90 9.43
C GLN A 45 25.41 -30.05 9.64
N GLY A 46 25.60 -29.49 10.83
CA GLY A 46 26.81 -28.74 11.18
C GLY A 46 26.84 -27.30 10.63
N GLU A 47 27.89 -26.92 9.90
CA GLU A 47 28.08 -25.54 9.40
C GLU A 47 26.98 -25.11 8.41
N ALA A 48 26.46 -26.04 7.61
CA ALA A 48 25.37 -25.74 6.68
C ALA A 48 24.09 -25.32 7.41
N GLN A 49 23.84 -25.83 8.62
CA GLN A 49 22.73 -25.41 9.46
C GLN A 49 22.90 -23.96 9.93
N LYS A 50 24.12 -23.54 10.32
CA LYS A 50 24.36 -22.15 10.74
C LYS A 50 24.19 -21.15 9.58
N ALA A 51 24.69 -21.51 8.40
CA ALA A 51 24.49 -20.69 7.21
C ALA A 51 23.00 -20.55 6.86
N PHE A 52 22.25 -21.65 6.99
CA PHE A 52 20.81 -21.68 6.82
C PHE A 52 20.08 -20.79 7.82
N ASP A 53 20.40 -20.91 9.10
CA ASP A 53 19.77 -20.11 10.16
C ASP A 53 19.98 -18.60 9.90
N HIS A 54 21.17 -18.21 9.42
CA HIS A 54 21.45 -16.83 9.02
C HIS A 54 20.64 -16.38 7.80
N VAL A 55 20.49 -17.23 6.79
CA VAL A 55 19.63 -16.95 5.62
C VAL A 55 18.18 -16.79 6.05
N MET A 56 17.68 -17.66 6.93
CA MET A 56 16.32 -17.58 7.46
C MET A 56 16.09 -16.30 8.26
N GLN A 57 17.05 -15.89 9.10
CA GLN A 57 16.96 -14.63 9.83
C GLN A 57 16.89 -13.44 8.86
N ARG A 58 17.77 -13.41 7.86
CA ARG A 58 17.79 -12.32 6.88
C ARG A 58 16.51 -12.27 6.06
N PHE A 59 16.03 -13.44 5.65
CA PHE A 59 14.76 -13.59 4.96
C PHE A 59 13.59 -13.04 5.79
N ASP A 60 13.53 -13.36 7.09
CA ASP A 60 12.49 -12.86 7.99
C ASP A 60 12.59 -11.33 8.21
N GLU A 61 13.79 -10.77 8.21
CA GLU A 61 14.01 -9.31 8.24
C GLU A 61 13.50 -8.65 6.96
N ASP A 62 13.89 -9.16 5.80
CA ASP A 62 13.50 -8.62 4.50
C ASP A 62 11.97 -8.74 4.29
N ALA A 63 11.37 -9.87 4.68
CA ALA A 63 9.93 -10.10 4.67
C ALA A 63 9.16 -9.07 5.51
N ARG A 64 9.65 -8.78 6.72
CA ARG A 64 9.05 -7.77 7.61
C ARG A 64 9.18 -6.37 7.02
N GLY A 65 10.36 -6.01 6.51
CA GLY A 65 10.59 -4.72 5.89
C GLY A 65 9.69 -4.47 4.68
N MET A 66 9.50 -5.50 3.85
CA MET A 66 8.64 -5.44 2.68
C MET A 66 7.16 -5.28 3.07
N ASN A 67 6.69 -6.04 4.06
CA ASN A 67 5.33 -5.90 4.59
C ASN A 67 5.07 -4.50 5.18
N GLN A 68 6.02 -3.95 5.94
CA GLN A 68 5.95 -2.60 6.47
C GLN A 68 5.91 -1.54 5.37
N ALA A 69 6.72 -1.68 4.33
CA ALA A 69 6.73 -0.77 3.19
C ALA A 69 5.38 -0.76 2.45
N LEU A 70 4.80 -1.94 2.20
CA LEU A 70 3.49 -2.05 1.57
C LEU A 70 2.38 -1.45 2.43
N GLN A 71 2.41 -1.69 3.75
CA GLN A 71 1.44 -1.08 4.66
C GLN A 71 1.54 0.45 4.66
N LYS A 72 2.76 1.00 4.66
CA LYS A 72 2.98 2.45 4.55
C LYS A 72 2.45 3.01 3.22
N ILE A 73 2.63 2.28 2.12
CA ILE A 73 2.08 2.69 0.82
C ILE A 73 0.55 2.71 0.87
N ALA A 74 -0.08 1.69 1.47
CA ALA A 74 -1.54 1.65 1.64
C ALA A 74 -2.05 2.83 2.47
N GLU A 75 -1.37 3.17 3.58
CA GLU A 75 -1.70 4.32 4.42
C GLU A 75 -1.58 5.64 3.65
N LEU A 76 -0.50 5.83 2.88
CA LEU A 76 -0.30 7.03 2.05
C LEU A 76 -1.38 7.16 0.97
N LEU A 77 -1.78 6.06 0.34
CA LEU A 77 -2.86 6.06 -0.66
C LEU A 77 -4.21 6.42 -0.03
N LYS A 78 -4.51 5.87 1.15
CA LYS A 78 -5.72 6.20 1.91
C LYS A 78 -5.73 7.67 2.34
N GLU A 79 -4.61 8.19 2.83
CA GLU A 79 -4.49 9.60 3.20
C GLU A 79 -4.71 10.50 1.97
N ALA A 80 -4.10 10.17 0.83
CA ALA A 80 -4.28 10.90 -0.41
C ALA A 80 -5.75 10.89 -0.88
N GLY A 81 -6.42 9.74 -0.84
CA GLY A 81 -7.85 9.63 -1.17
C GLY A 81 -8.73 10.51 -0.27
N SER A 82 -8.53 10.43 1.06
CA SER A 82 -9.31 11.23 2.02
C SER A 82 -9.07 12.74 1.91
N LYS A 83 -7.85 13.15 1.53
CA LYS A 83 -7.52 14.56 1.27
C LYS A 83 -8.21 15.05 0.00
N TYR A 84 -8.28 14.20 -1.02
CA TYR A 84 -8.97 14.51 -2.26
C TYR A 84 -10.48 14.67 -2.07
N GLU A 85 -11.13 13.74 -1.37
CA GLU A 85 -12.57 13.82 -1.05
C GLU A 85 -12.93 15.11 -0.31
N ARG A 86 -12.11 15.50 0.69
CA ARG A 86 -12.32 16.76 1.42
C ARG A 86 -12.16 17.99 0.53
N SER A 87 -11.19 17.96 -0.40
CA SER A 87 -10.97 19.07 -1.35
C SER A 87 -12.15 19.23 -2.31
N GLU A 88 -12.71 18.13 -2.81
CA GLU A 88 -13.91 18.12 -3.66
C GLU A 88 -15.13 18.65 -2.91
N GLN A 89 -15.39 18.18 -1.68
CA GLN A 89 -16.50 18.66 -0.86
C GLN A 89 -16.40 20.17 -0.62
N GLN A 90 -15.21 20.68 -0.26
CA GLN A 90 -14.99 22.10 -0.01
C GLN A 90 -15.20 22.95 -1.27
N GLN A 91 -14.77 22.47 -2.44
CA GLN A 91 -15.05 23.16 -3.71
C GLN A 91 -16.54 23.19 -4.04
N GLN A 92 -17.26 22.07 -3.84
CA GLN A 92 -18.70 22.02 -4.06
C GLN A 92 -19.46 22.96 -3.11
N GLU A 93 -19.09 23.03 -1.84
CA GLU A 93 -19.67 23.96 -0.87
C GLU A 93 -19.46 25.42 -1.27
N ILE A 94 -18.25 25.78 -1.73
CA ILE A 94 -17.95 27.13 -2.23
C ILE A 94 -18.80 27.43 -3.46
N MET A 95 -18.88 26.51 -4.43
CA MET A 95 -19.70 26.68 -5.63
C MET A 95 -21.18 26.87 -5.28
N GLN A 96 -21.72 26.10 -4.34
CA GLN A 96 -23.08 26.26 -3.84
C GLN A 96 -23.29 27.58 -3.08
N ALA A 97 -22.30 28.03 -2.32
CA ALA A 97 -22.35 29.33 -1.63
C ALA A 97 -22.34 30.49 -2.63
N VAL A 98 -21.52 30.39 -3.67
CA VAL A 98 -21.43 31.36 -4.78
C VAL A 98 -22.74 31.40 -5.57
N ASN A 99 -23.32 30.24 -5.93
CA ASN A 99 -24.60 30.17 -6.64
C ASN A 99 -25.74 30.83 -5.85
N ARG A 100 -25.83 30.52 -4.54
CA ARG A 100 -26.81 31.15 -3.64
C ARG A 100 -26.59 32.66 -3.45
N GLY A 101 -25.38 33.15 -3.67
CA GLY A 101 -25.05 34.57 -3.63
C GLY A 101 -25.56 35.30 -4.88
N PHE A 102 -25.40 34.68 -6.05
CA PHE A 102 -25.93 35.21 -7.30
C PHE A 102 -27.46 35.22 -7.35
N ASP A 103 -28.13 34.17 -6.85
CA ASP A 103 -29.59 34.09 -6.78
C ASP A 103 -30.24 35.16 -5.87
N ARG A 104 -29.47 35.75 -4.95
CA ARG A 104 -29.96 36.82 -4.04
C ARG A 104 -29.75 38.23 -4.58
N LEU A 105 -29.00 38.38 -5.68
CA LEU A 105 -28.65 39.66 -6.29
C LEU A 105 -29.38 39.94 -7.61
N GLY A 106 -30.19 38.99 -8.09
CA GLY A 106 -31.17 39.17 -9.18
C GLY A 106 -32.59 39.23 -8.63
#